data_AF-A0A7J4SQT6-F1
#
_entry.id   AF-A0A7J4SQT6-F1
#
_cell.length_a   1.000
_cell.length_b   1.000
_cell.length_c   1.000
_cell.angle_alpha   90.00
_cell.angle_beta   90.00
_cell.angle_gamma   90.00
#
_symmetry.space_group_name_H-M   'P 1'
#
loop_
_entity.id
_entity.type
_entity.pdbx_description
1 polymer ?
#
loop_
_entity_poly.entity_id
_entity_poly.type
_entity_poly.pdbx_seq_one_letter_code
_entity_poly.pdbx_strand_id
1 'polypeptide(L)'
;MYGWLWWATHERKETVTGLAIWYLGAGDPKDVVMPAVEEMESMDRDLFELYSKIRGSNPSIEECPAEPAPLRRFKDGGVPDGQSVESDTRARCNRCEYAGFCEGSNQEPNLIQMETIQRFGHTWDITPLQAIRTRFSAIGDVSRLTGPDLNEDETVDVRFTMVDGWDRATVRPHRMGGPKRVTRSIKEGSRVRVDNAMPSLWKGQLNLDLDSLSSISPAEEGDEASIVDIETRVSVVGRVWSIDAYPDGASVSRWAITLVDASGSASAVAFKQFIPTAAASISRGDVIGVLNGEVGEWAGRPQIKMGPGTRVVVIDDEA
;
A
#
# COMPACT_ATOMS: atom_id res chain seq x y z
N MET A 1 -24.32 9.83 -14.65
CA MET A 1 -23.77 10.11 -13.31
C MET A 1 -24.41 11.35 -12.68
N TYR A 2 -24.26 12.57 -13.21
CA TYR A 2 -24.82 13.78 -12.57
C TYR A 2 -26.36 13.76 -12.38
N GLY A 3 -27.12 13.27 -13.36
CA GLY A 3 -28.58 13.11 -13.21
C GLY A 3 -28.98 12.18 -12.06
N TRP A 4 -28.31 11.02 -11.94
CA TRP A 4 -28.47 10.11 -10.81
C TRP A 4 -28.08 10.76 -9.48
N LEU A 5 -26.96 11.47 -9.43
CA LEU A 5 -26.48 12.13 -8.20
C LEU A 5 -27.51 13.14 -7.70
N TRP A 6 -28.06 13.98 -8.58
CA TRP A 6 -29.13 14.92 -8.24
C TRP A 6 -30.36 14.19 -7.71
N TRP A 7 -30.84 13.19 -8.44
CA TRP A 7 -32.00 12.40 -8.05
C TRP A 7 -31.81 11.75 -6.67
N ALA A 8 -30.64 11.16 -6.41
CA ALA A 8 -30.31 10.53 -5.14
C ALA A 8 -30.24 11.54 -3.98
N THR A 9 -29.66 12.73 -4.18
CA THR A 9 -29.55 13.76 -3.14
C THR A 9 -30.86 14.50 -2.85
N HIS A 10 -31.81 14.47 -3.78
CA HIS A 10 -33.14 15.06 -3.63
C HIS A 10 -34.21 14.00 -3.27
N GLU A 11 -33.81 13.03 -2.45
CA GLU A 11 -34.68 11.96 -1.92
C GLU A 11 -35.45 11.20 -3.01
N ARG A 12 -34.90 11.12 -4.23
CA ARG A 12 -35.51 10.46 -5.39
C ARG A 12 -36.83 11.09 -5.87
N LYS A 13 -37.11 12.32 -5.45
CA LYS A 13 -38.35 13.05 -5.78
C LYS A 13 -38.21 13.96 -6.99
N GLU A 14 -36.99 14.36 -7.32
CA GLU A 14 -36.70 15.34 -8.36
C GLU A 14 -35.74 14.78 -9.40
N THR A 15 -36.01 15.08 -10.66
CA THR A 15 -35.14 14.76 -11.79
C THR A 15 -34.67 16.06 -12.45
N VAL A 16 -33.47 16.02 -13.01
CA VAL A 16 -32.89 17.18 -13.69
C VAL A 16 -33.65 17.42 -15.00
N THR A 17 -34.05 18.66 -15.26
CA THR A 17 -34.81 19.03 -16.47
C THR A 17 -33.94 19.21 -17.72
N GLY A 18 -32.63 19.37 -17.54
CA GLY A 18 -31.66 19.42 -18.63
C GLY A 18 -30.22 19.49 -18.11
N LEU A 19 -29.28 18.92 -18.88
CA LEU A 19 -27.86 18.96 -18.57
C LEU A 19 -27.11 19.24 -19.85
N ALA A 20 -26.16 20.15 -19.80
CA ALA A 20 -25.31 20.48 -20.93
C ALA A 20 -23.83 20.49 -20.51
N ILE A 21 -22.96 20.12 -21.46
CA ILE A 21 -21.51 20.15 -21.30
C ILE A 21 -20.94 21.26 -22.18
N TRP A 22 -20.08 22.08 -21.59
CA TRP A 22 -19.32 23.11 -22.30
C TRP A 22 -17.90 22.61 -22.53
N TYR A 23 -17.48 22.51 -23.79
CA TYR A 23 -16.10 22.19 -24.14
C TYR A 23 -15.31 23.48 -24.37
N LEU A 24 -14.13 23.58 -23.76
CA LEU A 24 -13.24 24.73 -23.98
C LEU A 24 -12.86 24.80 -25.47
N GLY A 25 -13.27 25.87 -26.16
CA GLY A 25 -13.01 26.07 -27.59
C GLY A 25 -14.15 25.69 -28.54
N ALA A 26 -15.22 25.04 -28.06
CA ALA A 26 -16.47 24.92 -28.80
C ALA A 26 -17.39 26.09 -28.42
N GLY A 27 -17.94 26.79 -29.41
CA GLY A 27 -18.78 27.99 -29.19
C GLY A 27 -20.16 27.69 -28.59
N ASP A 28 -20.63 26.44 -28.66
CA ASP A 28 -21.98 26.04 -28.29
C ASP A 28 -22.02 24.93 -27.22
N PRO A 29 -22.98 24.98 -26.28
CA PRO A 29 -23.19 23.93 -25.28
C PRO A 29 -23.73 22.66 -25.94
N LYS A 30 -23.30 21.50 -25.44
CA LYS A 30 -23.80 20.20 -25.87
C LYS A 30 -24.81 19.65 -24.87
N ASP A 31 -26.06 19.47 -25.30
CA ASP A 31 -27.07 18.79 -24.49
C ASP A 31 -26.70 17.31 -24.26
N VAL A 32 -26.96 16.84 -23.05
CA VAL A 32 -26.77 15.46 -22.63
C VAL A 32 -28.14 14.83 -22.43
N VAL A 33 -28.33 13.62 -22.96
CA VAL A 33 -29.56 12.86 -22.74
C VAL A 33 -29.67 12.49 -21.26
N MET A 34 -30.82 12.81 -20.66
CA MET A 34 -31.06 12.49 -19.26
C MET A 34 -31.33 10.99 -19.10
N PRO A 35 -30.67 10.34 -18.12
CA PRO A 35 -30.98 8.96 -17.84
C PRO A 35 -32.41 8.83 -17.35
N ALA A 36 -33.09 7.76 -17.76
CA ALA A 36 -34.42 7.44 -17.24
C ALA A 36 -34.34 7.07 -15.74
N VAL A 37 -35.46 7.11 -15.03
CA VAL A 37 -35.50 6.77 -13.59
C VAL A 37 -35.06 5.32 -13.38
N GLU A 38 -35.46 4.42 -14.27
CA GLU A 38 -35.09 3.01 -14.24
C GLU A 38 -33.57 2.81 -14.42
N GLU A 39 -32.94 3.62 -15.30
CA GLU A 39 -31.49 3.62 -15.47
C GLU A 39 -30.78 4.18 -14.24
N MET A 40 -31.35 5.21 -13.59
CA MET A 40 -30.84 5.76 -12.34
C MET A 40 -30.94 4.77 -11.18
N GLU A 41 -32.02 3.99 -11.09
CA GLU A 41 -32.15 2.90 -10.13
C GLU A 41 -31.14 1.77 -10.37
N SER A 42 -30.87 1.43 -11.63
CA SER A 42 -29.82 0.46 -11.96
C SER A 42 -28.44 0.96 -11.55
N MET A 43 -28.12 2.21 -11.91
CA MET A 43 -26.86 2.84 -11.51
C MET A 43 -26.68 2.87 -9.99
N ASP A 44 -27.75 3.15 -9.22
CA ASP A 44 -27.72 3.15 -7.76
C ASP A 44 -27.31 1.80 -7.18
N ARG A 45 -27.92 0.71 -7.70
CA ARG A 45 -27.58 -0.66 -7.29
C ARG A 45 -26.14 -1.01 -7.65
N ASP A 46 -25.73 -0.74 -8.89
CA ASP A 46 -24.40 -1.08 -9.38
C ASP A 46 -23.31 -0.35 -8.59
N LEU A 47 -23.52 0.94 -8.29
CA LEU A 47 -22.61 1.76 -7.48
C LEU A 47 -22.56 1.29 -6.02
N PHE A 48 -23.70 0.94 -5.43
CA PHE A 48 -23.75 0.42 -4.06
C PHE A 48 -23.06 -0.94 -3.95
N GLU A 49 -23.25 -1.82 -4.92
CA GLU A 49 -22.60 -3.13 -4.97
C GLU A 49 -21.09 -2.97 -5.12
N LEU A 50 -20.65 -2.09 -6.03
CA LEU A 50 -19.23 -1.76 -6.21
C LEU A 50 -18.63 -1.16 -4.94
N TYR A 51 -19.31 -0.20 -4.30
CA TYR A 51 -18.87 0.39 -3.03
C TYR A 51 -18.73 -0.67 -1.94
N SER A 52 -19.73 -1.55 -1.80
CA SER A 52 -19.71 -2.62 -0.81
C SER A 52 -18.58 -3.60 -1.06
N LYS A 53 -18.30 -3.95 -2.32
CA LYS A 53 -17.15 -4.80 -2.69
C LYS A 53 -15.82 -4.14 -2.30
N ILE A 54 -15.60 -2.88 -2.70
CA ILE A 54 -14.38 -2.12 -2.39
C ILE A 54 -14.16 -1.96 -0.88
N ARG A 55 -15.24 -1.84 -0.09
CA ARG A 55 -15.16 -1.71 1.37
C ARG A 55 -15.08 -3.05 2.11
N GLY A 56 -15.56 -4.13 1.50
CA GLY A 56 -15.66 -5.45 2.13
C GLY A 56 -14.32 -6.14 2.26
N SER A 57 -13.48 -6.06 1.24
CA SER A 57 -12.16 -6.69 1.20
C SER A 57 -11.22 -5.97 0.24
N ASN A 58 -9.91 -6.18 0.43
CA ASN A 58 -8.94 -5.78 -0.58
C ASN A 58 -9.07 -6.72 -1.79
N PRO A 59 -9.18 -6.18 -3.02
CA PRO A 59 -9.30 -7.01 -4.20
C PRO A 59 -8.00 -7.78 -4.48
N SER A 60 -8.14 -9.00 -5.00
CA SER A 60 -7.00 -9.76 -5.53
C SER A 60 -6.64 -9.29 -6.94
N ILE A 61 -5.45 -9.66 -7.43
CA ILE A 61 -5.02 -9.27 -8.78
C ILE A 61 -5.92 -9.91 -9.85
N GLU A 62 -6.43 -11.12 -9.58
CA GLU A 62 -7.35 -11.86 -10.44
C GLU A 62 -8.72 -11.15 -10.56
N GLU A 63 -9.12 -10.39 -9.53
CA GLU A 63 -10.34 -9.58 -9.55
C GLU A 63 -10.17 -8.25 -10.31
N CYS A 64 -8.95 -7.91 -10.73
CA CYS A 64 -8.61 -6.70 -11.46
C CYS A 64 -7.95 -7.00 -12.81
N PRO A 65 -8.67 -7.67 -13.75
CA PRO A 65 -8.11 -8.05 -15.03
C PRO A 65 -7.68 -6.83 -15.85
N ALA A 66 -6.59 -6.96 -16.59
CA ALA A 66 -6.06 -5.94 -17.49
C ALA A 66 -6.85 -5.80 -18.81
N GLU A 67 -8.17 -5.97 -18.74
CA GLU A 67 -9.09 -5.94 -19.88
C GLU A 67 -9.96 -4.68 -19.82
N PRO A 68 -9.52 -3.56 -20.42
CA PRO A 68 -10.27 -2.32 -20.35
C PRO A 68 -11.57 -2.42 -21.17
N ALA A 69 -12.60 -1.71 -20.72
CA ALA A 69 -13.82 -1.55 -21.50
C ALA A 69 -13.52 -0.88 -22.87
N PRO A 70 -14.23 -1.21 -23.95
CA PRO A 70 -13.96 -0.66 -25.28
C PRO A 70 -13.98 0.88 -25.32
N LEU A 71 -13.11 1.48 -26.14
CA LEU A 71 -13.08 2.93 -26.32
C LEU A 71 -14.28 3.38 -27.15
N ARG A 72 -15.08 4.31 -26.62
CA ARG A 72 -16.20 4.91 -27.36
C ARG A 72 -15.70 6.05 -28.24
N ARG A 73 -16.19 6.13 -29.47
CA ARG A 73 -15.83 7.19 -30.42
C ARG A 73 -16.88 8.29 -30.41
N PHE A 74 -16.39 9.52 -30.44
CA PHE A 74 -17.21 10.71 -30.56
C PHE A 74 -16.60 11.62 -31.62
N LYS A 75 -17.46 12.27 -32.40
CA LYS A 75 -17.11 13.39 -33.28
C LYS A 75 -16.92 14.67 -32.46
N ASP A 76 -16.49 15.73 -33.12
CA ASP A 76 -16.40 17.07 -32.54
C ASP A 76 -17.71 17.46 -31.84
N GLY A 77 -17.58 18.13 -30.69
CA GLY A 77 -18.72 18.41 -29.80
C GLY A 77 -19.25 17.18 -29.04
N GLY A 78 -18.57 16.03 -29.12
CA GLY A 78 -18.91 14.83 -28.38
C GLY A 78 -20.09 14.04 -28.96
N VAL A 79 -20.50 14.28 -30.21
CA VAL A 79 -21.60 13.55 -30.86
C VAL A 79 -21.17 12.10 -31.09
N PRO A 80 -21.96 11.08 -30.70
CA PRO A 80 -21.61 9.68 -30.96
C PRO A 80 -21.30 9.45 -32.44
N ASP A 81 -20.18 8.81 -32.74
CA ASP A 81 -19.83 8.48 -34.12
C ASP A 81 -20.71 7.32 -34.63
N GLY A 82 -20.86 7.18 -35.95
CA GLY A 82 -21.62 6.09 -36.57
C GLY A 82 -21.02 4.71 -36.28
N GLN A 83 -19.71 4.67 -36.03
CA GLN A 83 -19.06 3.58 -35.31
C GLN A 83 -18.89 3.99 -33.85
N SER A 84 -19.83 3.55 -33.00
CA SER A 84 -19.91 3.99 -31.60
C SER A 84 -18.76 3.50 -30.72
N VAL A 85 -18.05 2.46 -31.14
CA VAL A 85 -16.98 1.79 -30.39
C VAL A 85 -15.80 1.57 -31.32
N GLU A 86 -14.59 1.74 -30.80
CA GLU A 86 -13.39 1.39 -31.56
C GLU A 86 -13.28 -0.10 -31.82
N SER A 87 -12.78 -0.43 -33.01
CA SER A 87 -12.57 -1.82 -33.42
C SER A 87 -11.48 -2.53 -32.60
N ASP A 88 -10.44 -1.78 -32.23
CA ASP A 88 -9.42 -2.25 -31.30
C ASP A 88 -9.93 -2.10 -29.85
N THR A 89 -10.21 -3.23 -29.21
CA THR A 89 -10.64 -3.29 -27.80
C THR A 89 -9.59 -2.73 -26.84
N ARG A 90 -8.31 -2.74 -27.25
CA ARG A 90 -7.17 -2.21 -26.50
C ARG A 90 -6.74 -0.82 -26.96
N ALA A 91 -7.54 -0.11 -27.76
CA ALA A 91 -7.25 1.26 -28.19
C ALA A 91 -6.96 2.22 -27.02
N ARG A 92 -7.55 1.96 -25.84
CA ARG A 92 -7.27 2.71 -24.60
C ARG A 92 -5.83 2.55 -24.12
N CYS A 93 -5.24 1.37 -24.29
CA CYS A 93 -3.89 1.06 -23.84
C CYS A 93 -2.84 1.90 -24.57
N ASN A 94 -3.07 2.24 -25.85
CA ASN A 94 -2.13 3.03 -26.66
C ASN A 94 -1.88 4.44 -26.11
N ARG A 95 -2.79 4.97 -25.28
CA ARG A 95 -2.67 6.28 -24.63
C ARG A 95 -2.64 6.17 -23.11
N CYS A 96 -2.55 4.95 -22.59
CA CYS A 96 -2.52 4.70 -21.16
C CYS A 96 -1.12 5.01 -20.64
N GLU A 97 -1.03 5.87 -19.62
CA GLU A 97 0.23 6.13 -18.91
C GLU A 97 0.79 4.86 -18.25
N TYR A 98 -0.05 3.84 -18.07
CA TYR A 98 0.29 2.55 -17.49
C TYR A 98 0.68 1.49 -18.52
N ALA A 99 0.77 1.85 -19.80
CA ALA A 99 1.06 0.90 -20.86
C ALA A 99 2.41 0.19 -20.69
N GLY A 100 3.42 0.88 -20.16
CA GLY A 100 4.76 0.32 -19.99
C GLY A 100 4.90 -0.78 -18.91
N PHE A 101 3.83 -1.14 -18.20
CA PHE A 101 3.87 -2.23 -17.20
C PHE A 101 2.55 -3.00 -17.04
N CYS A 102 1.45 -2.51 -17.61
CA CYS A 102 0.17 -3.24 -17.63
C CYS A 102 0.20 -4.36 -18.68
N GLU A 103 -0.05 -5.60 -18.27
CA GLU A 103 -0.14 -6.75 -19.19
C GLU A 103 -1.16 -6.54 -20.33
N GLY A 104 -2.20 -5.75 -20.06
CA GLY A 104 -3.23 -5.38 -21.02
C GLY A 104 -2.75 -4.50 -22.18
N SER A 105 -1.55 -3.92 -22.11
CA SER A 105 -1.02 -3.03 -23.14
C SER A 105 -0.38 -3.73 -24.33
N ASN A 106 -0.07 -5.03 -24.22
CA ASN A 106 0.77 -5.77 -25.17
C ASN A 106 2.14 -5.11 -25.43
N GLN A 107 2.57 -4.19 -24.58
CA GLN A 107 3.93 -3.67 -24.58
C GLN A 107 4.77 -4.53 -23.64
N GLU A 108 6.05 -4.72 -23.99
CA GLU A 108 6.97 -5.40 -23.09
C GLU A 108 7.16 -4.54 -21.84
N PRO A 109 6.81 -5.04 -20.65
CA PRO A 109 6.89 -4.26 -19.43
C PRO A 109 8.33 -3.83 -19.17
N ASN A 110 8.59 -2.53 -19.00
CA ASN A 110 9.90 -2.04 -18.54
C ASN A 110 9.98 -2.20 -17.00
N LEU A 111 9.87 -3.44 -16.56
CA LEU A 111 9.88 -3.84 -15.16
C LEU A 111 11.29 -4.16 -14.72
N ILE A 112 11.67 -3.60 -13.59
CA ILE A 112 13.00 -3.75 -13.03
C ILE A 112 13.00 -5.01 -12.19
N GLN A 113 13.96 -5.89 -12.46
CA GLN A 113 14.24 -7.03 -11.61
C GLN A 113 15.74 -7.13 -11.43
N MET A 114 16.18 -7.10 -10.17
CA MET A 114 17.58 -7.14 -9.79
C MET A 114 17.70 -8.02 -8.56
N GLU A 115 18.58 -9.02 -8.60
CA GLU A 115 18.82 -9.93 -7.47
C GLU A 115 19.91 -9.40 -6.55
N THR A 116 20.92 -8.73 -7.11
CA THR A 116 22.02 -8.16 -6.34
C THR A 116 22.48 -6.83 -6.92
N ILE A 117 23.08 -5.98 -6.09
CA ILE A 117 23.74 -4.75 -6.53
C ILE A 117 25.08 -4.55 -5.83
N GLN A 118 26.11 -4.19 -6.59
CA GLN A 118 27.41 -3.84 -6.05
C GLN A 118 27.53 -2.32 -5.84
N ARG A 119 27.54 -1.89 -4.58
CA ARG A 119 27.71 -0.49 -4.18
C ARG A 119 28.49 -0.40 -2.89
N PHE A 120 29.32 0.64 -2.78
CA PHE A 120 30.12 0.93 -1.59
C PHE A 120 31.10 -0.20 -1.21
N GLY A 121 31.61 -0.95 -2.19
CA GLY A 121 32.52 -2.08 -1.94
C GLY A 121 31.84 -3.32 -1.36
N HIS A 122 30.51 -3.38 -1.34
CA HIS A 122 29.72 -4.51 -0.88
C HIS A 122 28.73 -4.97 -1.95
N THR A 123 28.44 -6.26 -1.98
CA THR A 123 27.32 -6.83 -2.73
C THR A 123 26.12 -6.89 -1.80
N TRP A 124 25.01 -6.31 -2.25
CA TRP A 124 23.75 -6.29 -1.52
C TRP A 124 22.77 -7.23 -2.19
N ASP A 125 22.17 -8.13 -1.42
CA ASP A 125 21.05 -8.96 -1.88
C ASP A 125 19.78 -8.12 -1.91
N ILE A 126 19.07 -8.17 -3.04
CA ILE A 126 17.87 -7.37 -3.29
C ILE A 126 16.63 -8.23 -3.13
N THR A 127 15.77 -7.81 -2.22
CA THR A 127 14.46 -8.43 -1.96
C THR A 127 13.44 -7.88 -2.96
N PRO A 128 12.73 -8.72 -3.73
CA PRO A 128 11.58 -8.29 -4.53
C PRO A 128 10.52 -7.61 -3.67
N LEU A 129 9.86 -6.56 -4.17
CA LEU A 129 8.94 -5.74 -3.36
C LEU A 129 7.76 -6.53 -2.76
N GLN A 130 7.20 -7.51 -3.47
CA GLN A 130 6.16 -8.40 -2.93
C GLN A 130 6.69 -9.40 -1.90
N ALA A 131 7.97 -9.73 -1.95
CA ALA A 131 8.57 -10.71 -1.05
C ALA A 131 8.93 -10.11 0.32
N ILE A 132 8.78 -8.78 0.49
CA ILE A 132 9.04 -8.11 1.76
C ILE A 132 8.04 -8.61 2.81
N ARG A 133 8.53 -9.44 3.74
CA ARG A 133 7.75 -9.90 4.88
C ARG A 133 7.64 -8.77 5.91
N THR A 134 6.46 -8.19 6.06
CA THR A 134 6.22 -7.06 7.01
C THR A 134 5.85 -7.49 8.42
N ARG A 135 5.39 -8.74 8.58
CA ARG A 135 4.86 -9.27 9.82
C ARG A 135 5.47 -10.61 10.18
N PHE A 136 5.77 -10.76 11.45
CA PHE A 136 6.47 -11.92 11.99
C PHE A 136 5.72 -12.50 13.17
N SER A 137 6.00 -13.77 13.41
CA SER A 137 5.62 -14.45 14.63
C SER A 137 6.89 -14.73 15.44
N ALA A 138 6.74 -14.78 16.76
CA ALA A 138 7.83 -15.07 17.68
C ALA A 138 7.30 -15.86 18.87
N ILE A 139 8.09 -16.81 19.35
CA ILE A 139 7.82 -17.57 20.56
C ILE A 139 8.91 -17.25 21.57
N GLY A 140 8.52 -17.11 22.84
CA GLY A 140 9.48 -17.00 23.92
C GLY A 140 8.81 -16.88 25.27
N ASP A 141 9.65 -16.82 26.29
CA ASP A 141 9.25 -16.64 27.67
C ASP A 141 8.99 -15.17 27.98
N VAL A 142 7.90 -14.91 28.67
CA VAL A 142 7.51 -13.56 29.09
C VAL A 142 8.33 -13.13 30.30
N SER A 143 8.97 -11.96 30.21
CA SER A 143 9.71 -11.31 31.29
C SER A 143 9.34 -9.82 31.36
N ARG A 144 9.37 -9.21 32.56
CA ARG A 144 9.06 -7.78 32.77
C ARG A 144 7.70 -7.38 32.22
N LEU A 145 6.66 -8.13 32.61
CA LEU A 145 5.30 -7.90 32.16
C LEU A 145 4.72 -6.63 32.80
N THR A 146 4.05 -5.81 32.00
CA THR A 146 3.27 -4.63 32.42
C THR A 146 1.92 -4.67 31.71
N GLY A 147 0.83 -4.41 32.45
CA GLY A 147 -0.53 -4.78 32.03
C GLY A 147 -0.83 -6.28 32.29
N PRO A 148 -1.79 -6.91 31.59
CA PRO A 148 -2.63 -6.37 30.52
C PRO A 148 -3.82 -5.55 31.04
N ASP A 149 -4.01 -4.35 30.47
CA ASP A 149 -5.14 -3.46 30.78
C ASP A 149 -6.05 -3.30 29.56
N LEU A 150 -7.37 -3.37 29.76
CA LEU A 150 -8.36 -3.22 28.68
C LEU A 150 -8.77 -1.75 28.54
N ASN A 151 -8.60 -1.21 27.33
CA ASN A 151 -9.01 0.13 26.96
C ASN A 151 -10.50 0.18 26.56
N GLU A 152 -11.08 1.38 26.51
CA GLU A 152 -12.47 1.61 26.10
C GLU A 152 -12.77 1.17 24.65
N ASP A 153 -11.76 1.18 23.78
CA ASP A 153 -11.85 0.74 22.37
C ASP A 153 -11.65 -0.78 22.19
N GLU A 154 -11.67 -1.52 23.30
CA GLU A 154 -11.44 -2.97 23.42
C GLU A 154 -10.01 -3.42 23.07
N THR A 155 -9.07 -2.48 22.88
CA THR A 155 -7.66 -2.84 22.72
C THR A 155 -7.03 -3.14 24.08
N VAL A 156 -6.00 -3.98 24.08
CA VAL A 156 -5.27 -4.38 25.28
C VAL A 156 -3.92 -3.68 25.31
N ASP A 157 -3.66 -2.88 26.34
CA ASP A 157 -2.33 -2.38 26.63
C ASP A 157 -1.54 -3.46 27.37
N VAL A 158 -0.51 -4.00 26.71
CA VAL A 158 0.33 -5.07 27.24
C VAL A 158 1.76 -4.88 26.76
N ARG A 159 2.71 -4.86 27.69
CA ARG A 159 4.13 -4.73 27.39
C ARG A 159 4.93 -5.77 28.13
N PHE A 160 5.84 -6.43 27.44
CA PHE A 160 6.78 -7.35 28.07
C PHE A 160 8.06 -7.50 27.24
N THR A 161 9.10 -8.03 27.86
CA THR A 161 10.28 -8.56 27.17
C THR A 161 10.05 -10.03 26.89
N MET A 162 10.05 -10.42 25.63
CA MET A 162 10.11 -11.81 25.21
C MET A 162 11.56 -12.26 25.18
N VAL A 163 11.83 -13.45 25.71
CA VAL A 163 13.17 -14.06 25.73
C VAL A 163 13.11 -15.44 25.07
N ASP A 164 14.00 -15.67 24.11
CA ASP A 164 14.20 -16.97 23.48
C ASP A 164 15.71 -17.28 23.49
N GLY A 165 16.16 -18.12 24.43
CA GLY A 165 17.58 -18.35 24.67
C GLY A 165 18.34 -17.06 25.03
N TRP A 166 19.18 -16.59 24.11
CA TRP A 166 19.94 -15.34 24.24
C TRP A 166 19.26 -14.14 23.59
N ASP A 167 18.28 -14.39 22.71
CA ASP A 167 17.59 -13.39 21.94
C ASP A 167 16.48 -12.75 22.76
N ARG A 168 16.26 -11.45 22.50
CA ARG A 168 15.28 -10.66 23.25
C ARG A 168 14.55 -9.71 22.32
N ALA A 169 13.24 -9.64 22.50
CA ALA A 169 12.38 -8.67 21.83
C ALA A 169 11.49 -7.96 22.84
N THR A 170 11.33 -6.64 22.69
CA THR A 170 10.31 -5.92 23.46
C THR A 170 8.99 -5.99 22.71
N VAL A 171 7.99 -6.63 23.33
CA VAL A 171 6.63 -6.70 22.80
C VAL A 171 5.82 -5.55 23.39
N ARG A 172 5.13 -4.78 22.55
CA ARG A 172 4.34 -3.62 22.98
C ARG A 172 3.23 -3.30 21.98
N PRO A 173 2.17 -2.56 22.37
CA PRO A 173 1.19 -2.09 21.41
C PRO A 173 1.82 -1.05 20.47
N HIS A 174 1.37 -1.06 19.22
CA HIS A 174 1.73 -0.06 18.25
C HIS A 174 1.16 1.31 18.65
N ARG A 175 1.76 2.40 18.16
CA ARG A 175 1.32 3.75 18.55
C ARG A 175 -0.07 4.12 18.05
N MET A 176 -0.49 3.52 16.93
CA MET A 176 -1.76 3.85 16.24
C MET A 176 -2.87 2.84 16.54
N GLY A 177 -2.72 2.01 17.58
CA GLY A 177 -3.71 1.00 17.98
C GLY A 177 -3.05 -0.17 18.71
N GLY A 178 -3.85 -1.03 19.32
CA GLY A 178 -3.37 -2.18 20.07
C GLY A 178 -4.03 -3.50 19.66
N PRO A 179 -3.50 -4.63 20.14
CA PRO A 179 -4.09 -5.93 19.91
C PRO A 179 -5.42 -6.05 20.65
N LYS A 180 -6.38 -6.75 20.04
CA LYS A 180 -7.63 -7.16 20.72
C LYS A 180 -7.58 -8.59 21.25
N ARG A 181 -6.66 -9.41 20.72
CA ARG A 181 -6.55 -10.84 21.02
C ARG A 181 -5.31 -11.13 21.85
N VAL A 182 -5.45 -10.99 23.17
CA VAL A 182 -4.40 -11.30 24.14
C VAL A 182 -4.89 -12.40 25.07
N THR A 183 -4.13 -13.48 25.19
CA THR A 183 -4.49 -14.57 26.11
C THR A 183 -4.55 -14.09 27.56
N ARG A 184 -5.57 -14.55 28.29
CA ARG A 184 -5.72 -14.29 29.73
C ARG A 184 -4.70 -15.05 30.58
N SER A 185 -4.00 -16.02 30.00
CA SER A 185 -3.00 -16.84 30.69
C SER A 185 -1.61 -16.22 30.74
N ILE A 186 -1.41 -15.03 30.15
CA ILE A 186 -0.11 -14.37 30.10
C ILE A 186 0.34 -13.99 31.52
N LYS A 187 1.55 -14.39 31.88
CA LYS A 187 2.20 -14.05 33.14
C LYS A 187 3.72 -14.13 32.99
N GLU A 188 4.47 -13.53 33.90
CA GLU A 188 5.93 -13.73 33.87
C GLU A 188 6.29 -15.22 33.97
N GLY A 189 7.25 -15.65 33.15
CA GLY A 189 7.66 -17.04 33.00
C GLY A 189 6.72 -17.91 32.17
N SER A 190 5.59 -17.41 31.67
CA SER A 190 4.79 -18.17 30.70
C SER A 190 5.45 -18.10 29.32
N ARG A 191 5.45 -19.23 28.61
CA ARG A 191 5.83 -19.28 27.20
C ARG A 191 4.64 -18.90 26.32
N VAL A 192 4.82 -17.89 25.48
CA VAL A 192 3.75 -17.36 24.61
C VAL A 192 4.21 -17.30 23.16
N ARG A 193 3.24 -17.37 22.26
CA ARG A 193 3.39 -17.10 20.85
C ARG A 193 2.78 -15.73 20.55
N VAL A 194 3.55 -14.88 19.90
CA VAL A 194 3.10 -13.60 19.34
C VAL A 194 2.99 -13.79 17.83
N ASP A 195 1.83 -13.51 17.26
CA ASP A 195 1.59 -13.64 15.81
C ASP A 195 1.29 -12.28 15.17
N ASN A 196 1.67 -12.15 13.90
CA ASN A 196 1.41 -10.98 13.06
C ASN A 196 1.87 -9.64 13.65
N ALA A 197 3.01 -9.64 14.36
CA ALA A 197 3.61 -8.43 14.89
C ALA A 197 4.47 -7.73 13.85
N MET A 198 4.49 -6.40 13.88
CA MET A 198 5.38 -5.60 13.06
C MET A 198 6.74 -5.45 13.75
N PRO A 199 7.85 -5.85 13.12
CA PRO A 199 9.16 -5.71 13.71
C PRO A 199 9.62 -4.25 13.60
N SER A 200 10.34 -3.76 14.61
CA SER A 200 11.04 -2.48 14.53
C SER A 200 12.32 -2.51 15.36
N LEU A 201 13.26 -1.62 15.05
CA LEU A 201 14.50 -1.46 15.82
C LEU A 201 14.44 -0.17 16.65
N TRP A 202 14.65 -0.29 17.95
CA TRP A 202 14.79 0.87 18.83
C TRP A 202 16.08 0.78 19.63
N LYS A 203 17.01 1.72 19.41
CA LYS A 203 18.33 1.73 20.05
C LYS A 203 19.07 0.38 19.92
N GLY A 204 18.90 -0.29 18.77
CA GLY A 204 19.50 -1.59 18.47
C GLY A 204 18.80 -2.79 19.08
N GLN A 205 17.69 -2.61 19.81
CA GLN A 205 16.87 -3.70 20.33
C GLN A 205 15.69 -3.96 19.39
N LEU A 206 15.39 -5.25 19.18
CA LEU A 206 14.20 -5.67 18.45
C LEU A 206 12.96 -5.36 19.28
N ASN A 207 11.99 -4.73 18.63
CA ASN A 207 10.64 -4.57 19.12
C ASN A 207 9.66 -5.28 18.21
N LEU A 208 8.60 -5.81 18.81
CA LEU A 208 7.44 -6.35 18.13
C LEU A 208 6.26 -5.46 18.50
N ASP A 209 5.86 -4.62 17.55
CA ASP A 209 4.74 -3.69 17.69
C ASP A 209 3.43 -4.42 17.32
N LEU A 210 2.47 -4.43 18.25
CA LEU A 210 1.21 -5.14 18.15
C LEU A 210 0.06 -4.22 17.74
N ASP A 211 -0.69 -4.58 16.71
CA ASP A 211 -1.91 -3.88 16.32
C ASP A 211 -3.12 -4.82 16.31
N SER A 212 -4.24 -4.38 15.73
CA SER A 212 -5.49 -5.14 15.69
C SER A 212 -5.40 -6.47 14.93
N LEU A 213 -4.38 -6.65 14.07
CA LEU A 213 -4.14 -7.90 13.36
C LEU A 213 -3.26 -8.86 14.17
N SER A 214 -2.50 -8.35 15.14
CA SER A 214 -1.63 -9.14 16.00
C SER A 214 -2.41 -9.90 17.08
N SER A 215 -1.80 -10.97 17.58
CA SER A 215 -2.34 -11.74 18.72
C SER A 215 -1.26 -12.31 19.61
N ILE A 216 -1.62 -12.57 20.86
CA ILE A 216 -0.80 -13.28 21.83
C ILE A 216 -1.58 -14.51 22.31
N SER A 217 -1.04 -15.69 22.09
CA SER A 217 -1.58 -16.98 22.54
C SER A 217 -0.58 -17.72 23.43
N PRO A 218 -1.02 -18.69 24.25
CA PRO A 218 -0.10 -19.66 24.82
C PRO A 218 0.66 -20.38 23.69
N ALA A 219 1.94 -20.65 23.88
CA ALA A 219 2.69 -21.47 22.93
C ALA A 219 2.30 -22.95 23.11
N GLU A 220 2.10 -23.66 22.01
CA GLU A 220 1.82 -25.10 21.98
C GLU A 220 3.11 -25.91 21.77
N GLU A 221 3.07 -27.19 22.12
CA GLU A 221 4.21 -28.08 21.93
C GLU A 221 4.41 -28.36 20.43
N GLY A 222 5.59 -28.04 19.91
CA GLY A 222 5.91 -28.15 18.48
C GLY A 222 5.77 -26.84 17.68
N ASP A 223 5.34 -25.75 18.30
CA ASP A 223 5.33 -24.44 17.65
C ASP A 223 6.76 -23.97 17.31
N GLU A 224 6.95 -23.50 16.07
CA GLU A 224 8.20 -22.91 15.58
C GLU A 224 7.98 -21.45 15.17
N ALA A 225 8.83 -20.55 15.70
CA ALA A 225 8.96 -19.14 15.35
C ALA A 225 10.04 -18.49 16.24
N SER A 226 11.30 -18.58 15.84
CA SER A 226 12.42 -18.04 16.64
C SER A 226 12.61 -16.54 16.43
N ILE A 227 13.03 -15.86 17.50
CA ILE A 227 13.29 -14.40 17.46
C ILE A 227 14.40 -14.06 16.46
N VAL A 228 15.40 -14.93 16.31
CA VAL A 228 16.54 -14.73 15.42
C VAL A 228 16.17 -14.69 13.93
N ASP A 229 15.07 -15.33 13.54
CA ASP A 229 14.61 -15.39 12.15
C ASP A 229 13.88 -14.11 11.70
N ILE A 230 13.76 -13.13 12.60
CA ILE A 230 13.04 -11.88 12.33
C ILE A 230 13.95 -10.90 11.59
N GLU A 231 13.78 -10.86 10.28
CA GLU A 231 14.43 -9.91 9.41
C GLU A 231 13.80 -8.52 9.55
N THR A 232 14.55 -7.60 10.18
CA THR A 232 14.11 -6.21 10.39
C THR A 232 14.51 -5.27 9.27
N ARG A 233 15.40 -5.71 8.37
CA ARG A 233 15.98 -4.87 7.33
C ARG A 233 16.00 -5.59 6.00
N VAL A 234 15.77 -4.82 4.94
CA VAL A 234 15.78 -5.28 3.55
C VAL A 234 16.55 -4.29 2.70
N SER A 235 17.06 -4.78 1.57
CA SER A 235 17.53 -3.94 0.49
C SER A 235 16.64 -4.17 -0.71
N VAL A 236 16.19 -3.09 -1.34
CA VAL A 236 15.23 -3.15 -2.45
C VAL A 236 15.71 -2.28 -3.59
N VAL A 237 15.35 -2.65 -4.82
CA VAL A 237 15.54 -1.83 -6.01
C VAL A 237 14.19 -1.69 -6.68
N GLY A 238 13.85 -0.48 -7.10
CA GLY A 238 12.61 -0.22 -7.81
C GLY A 238 12.63 1.09 -8.56
N ARG A 239 11.72 1.21 -9.53
CA ARG A 239 11.45 2.44 -10.25
C ARG A 239 10.56 3.34 -9.40
N VAL A 240 10.87 4.63 -9.34
CA VAL A 240 10.09 5.62 -8.62
C VAL A 240 8.81 5.89 -9.38
N TRP A 241 7.69 5.42 -8.83
CA TRP A 241 6.37 5.58 -9.41
C TRP A 241 5.78 6.96 -9.12
N SER A 242 5.80 7.34 -7.85
CA SER A 242 5.26 8.60 -7.38
C SER A 242 6.11 9.15 -6.24
N ILE A 243 6.12 10.48 -6.18
CA ILE A 243 6.58 11.22 -5.00
C ILE A 243 5.31 11.58 -4.23
N ASP A 244 5.10 10.90 -3.11
CA ASP A 244 3.87 10.97 -2.32
C ASP A 244 3.95 12.07 -1.26
N ALA A 245 5.17 12.42 -0.84
CA ALA A 245 5.42 13.53 0.06
C ALA A 245 6.84 14.05 -0.13
N TYR A 246 6.99 15.38 -0.09
CA TYR A 246 8.29 16.05 -0.05
C TYR A 246 8.27 17.11 1.04
N PRO A 247 9.34 17.26 1.85
CA PRO A 247 9.34 18.25 2.92
C PRO A 247 9.17 19.68 2.38
N ASP A 248 8.18 20.39 2.92
CA ASP A 248 7.85 21.78 2.53
C ASP A 248 8.35 22.80 3.57
N GLY A 249 8.95 22.34 4.67
CA GLY A 249 9.39 23.19 5.79
C GLY A 249 8.25 23.70 6.68
N ALA A 250 7.02 23.28 6.45
CA ALA A 250 5.82 23.75 7.16
C ALA A 250 4.97 22.58 7.67
N SER A 251 4.30 21.86 6.77
CA SER A 251 3.28 20.85 7.09
C SER A 251 3.76 19.43 6.87
N VAL A 252 4.67 19.23 5.90
CA VAL A 252 5.22 17.93 5.52
C VAL A 252 6.65 17.86 6.04
N SER A 253 6.88 16.95 6.98
CA SER A 253 8.20 16.71 7.60
C SER A 253 8.86 15.39 7.16
N ARG A 254 8.31 14.77 6.11
CA ARG A 254 8.74 13.48 5.58
C ARG A 254 8.97 13.55 4.08
N TRP A 255 9.86 12.70 3.61
CA TRP A 255 9.97 12.35 2.20
C TRP A 255 9.39 10.96 2.01
N ALA A 256 8.52 10.78 1.03
CA ALA A 256 7.89 9.50 0.74
C ALA A 256 7.68 9.30 -0.75
N ILE A 257 7.95 8.08 -1.19
CA ILE A 257 7.83 7.67 -2.57
C ILE A 257 7.16 6.29 -2.63
N THR A 258 6.56 5.98 -3.76
CA THR A 258 6.15 4.62 -4.10
C THR A 258 7.14 4.05 -5.11
N LEU A 259 7.64 2.86 -4.82
CA LEU A 259 8.52 2.08 -5.68
C LEU A 259 7.72 0.95 -6.35
N VAL A 260 8.08 0.65 -7.59
CA VAL A 260 7.57 -0.51 -8.33
C VAL A 260 8.71 -1.32 -8.93
N ASP A 261 8.59 -2.63 -8.90
CA ASP A 261 9.49 -3.59 -9.54
C ASP A 261 8.65 -4.64 -10.30
N ALA A 262 9.30 -5.65 -10.88
CA ALA A 262 8.60 -6.72 -11.59
C ALA A 262 7.65 -7.56 -10.70
N SER A 263 7.84 -7.55 -9.38
CA SER A 263 7.01 -8.31 -8.45
C SER A 263 5.79 -7.51 -7.99
N GLY A 264 5.93 -6.21 -7.73
CA GLY A 264 4.83 -5.37 -7.25
C GLY A 264 5.28 -3.99 -6.79
N SER A 265 4.73 -3.54 -5.66
CA SER A 265 4.94 -2.17 -5.17
C SER A 265 5.15 -2.11 -3.67
N ALA A 266 5.97 -1.14 -3.23
CA ALA A 266 6.16 -0.83 -1.82
C ALA A 266 6.36 0.69 -1.65
N SER A 267 6.03 1.21 -0.47
CA SER A 267 6.34 2.60 -0.12
C SER A 267 7.74 2.69 0.46
N ALA A 268 8.49 3.74 0.17
CA ALA A 268 9.71 4.08 0.91
C ALA A 268 9.54 5.44 1.57
N VAL A 269 9.91 5.56 2.85
CA VAL A 269 9.68 6.76 3.65
C VAL A 269 10.89 7.14 4.50
N ALA A 270 11.16 8.43 4.58
CA ALA A 270 12.19 8.99 5.44
C ALA A 270 11.65 10.19 6.23
N PHE A 271 12.13 10.34 7.47
CA PHE A 271 11.72 11.43 8.35
C PHE A 271 12.93 12.23 8.81
N LYS A 272 12.78 13.57 8.88
CA LYS A 272 13.76 14.48 9.47
C LYS A 272 15.18 14.22 8.95
N GLN A 273 16.13 13.92 9.84
CA GLN A 273 17.54 13.72 9.50
C GLN A 273 17.84 12.45 8.68
N PHE A 274 16.87 11.56 8.50
CA PHE A 274 17.04 10.35 7.70
C PHE A 274 16.61 10.52 6.24
N ILE A 275 16.13 11.71 5.87
CA ILE A 275 15.85 12.03 4.47
C ILE A 275 17.18 12.05 3.72
N PRO A 276 17.35 11.20 2.69
CA PRO A 276 18.62 11.09 1.98
C PRO A 276 18.91 12.38 1.21
N THR A 277 20.19 12.71 1.06
CA THR A 277 20.63 13.89 0.31
C THR A 277 20.24 13.83 -1.16
N ALA A 278 20.16 12.63 -1.74
CA ALA A 278 19.70 12.39 -3.11
C ALA A 278 18.19 12.59 -3.29
N ALA A 279 17.39 12.76 -2.23
CA ALA A 279 15.93 12.90 -2.34
C ALA A 279 15.52 14.05 -3.28
N ALA A 280 16.29 15.13 -3.32
CA ALA A 280 15.99 16.31 -4.14
C ALA A 280 16.20 16.09 -5.65
N SER A 281 17.07 15.15 -6.03
CA SER A 281 17.35 14.83 -7.43
C SER A 281 16.48 13.69 -7.95
N ILE A 282 15.88 12.90 -7.06
CA ILE A 282 15.05 11.75 -7.43
C ILE A 282 13.71 12.22 -8.01
N SER A 283 13.44 11.79 -9.23
CA SER A 283 12.25 12.09 -10.01
C SER A 283 11.43 10.84 -10.29
N ARG A 284 10.18 11.03 -10.71
CA ARG A 284 9.37 9.90 -11.22
C ARG A 284 10.06 9.30 -12.45
N GLY A 285 10.11 7.98 -12.50
CA GLY A 285 10.78 7.23 -13.55
C GLY A 285 12.20 6.82 -13.19
N ASP A 286 12.87 7.47 -12.22
CA ASP A 286 14.22 7.09 -11.81
C ASP A 286 14.25 5.69 -11.20
N VAL A 287 15.36 4.97 -11.41
CA VAL A 287 15.61 3.70 -10.76
C VAL A 287 16.46 3.95 -9.53
N ILE A 288 16.01 3.49 -8.37
CA ILE A 288 16.77 3.66 -7.13
C ILE A 288 16.87 2.35 -6.36
N GLY A 289 17.98 2.22 -5.62
CA GLY A 289 18.17 1.22 -4.59
C GLY A 289 18.02 1.84 -3.20
N VAL A 290 17.15 1.27 -2.36
CA VAL A 290 17.11 1.56 -0.91
C VAL A 290 17.76 0.40 -0.20
N LEU A 291 19.00 0.60 0.25
CA LEU A 291 19.86 -0.43 0.84
C LEU A 291 19.77 -0.35 2.37
N ASN A 292 19.58 -1.50 3.02
CA ASN A 292 19.51 -1.62 4.48
C ASN A 292 18.40 -0.77 5.12
N GLY A 293 17.25 -0.70 4.47
CA GLY A 293 16.04 -0.03 4.99
C GLY A 293 15.34 -0.89 6.02
N GLU A 294 14.68 -0.28 7.00
CA GLU A 294 13.89 -0.99 8.01
C GLU A 294 12.54 -1.40 7.45
N VAL A 295 12.13 -2.64 7.68
CA VAL A 295 10.84 -3.15 7.23
C VAL A 295 9.71 -2.53 8.08
N GLY A 296 8.60 -2.25 7.44
CA GLY A 296 7.38 -1.81 8.08
C GLY A 296 6.17 -2.00 7.18
N GLU A 297 5.01 -1.58 7.69
CA GLU A 297 3.76 -1.64 6.97
C GLU A 297 3.00 -0.34 7.14
N TRP A 298 2.31 0.10 6.09
CA TRP A 298 1.38 1.22 6.16
C TRP A 298 0.13 0.90 5.35
N ALA A 299 -1.02 0.89 6.02
CA ALA A 299 -2.32 0.56 5.41
C ALA A 299 -2.30 -0.78 4.64
N GLY A 300 -1.66 -1.81 5.21
CA GLY A 300 -1.56 -3.14 4.61
C GLY A 300 -0.56 -3.25 3.44
N ARG A 301 0.20 -2.19 3.14
CA ARG A 301 1.25 -2.21 2.12
C ARG A 301 2.64 -2.27 2.76
N PRO A 302 3.59 -3.02 2.16
CA PRO A 302 4.99 -2.95 2.55
C PRO A 302 5.52 -1.53 2.51
N GLN A 303 6.24 -1.15 3.55
CA GLN A 303 6.88 0.14 3.69
C GLN A 303 8.32 -0.03 4.14
N ILE A 304 9.27 0.49 3.37
CA ILE A 304 10.68 0.59 3.74
C ILE A 304 10.92 1.92 4.44
N LYS A 305 11.27 1.89 5.71
CA LYS A 305 11.60 3.07 6.52
C LYS A 305 13.10 3.32 6.47
N MET A 306 13.48 4.54 6.09
CA MET A 306 14.87 4.97 6.07
C MET A 306 15.26 5.44 7.47
N GLY A 307 16.28 4.77 8.01
CA GLY A 307 16.78 5.01 9.36
C GLY A 307 18.30 5.05 9.39
N PRO A 308 18.90 4.96 10.59
CA PRO A 308 20.35 4.84 10.73
C PRO A 308 20.90 3.69 9.86
N GLY A 309 21.94 3.98 9.08
CA GLY A 309 22.61 2.98 8.24
C GLY A 309 21.91 2.65 6.92
N THR A 310 20.73 3.21 6.63
CA THR A 310 20.09 3.10 5.31
C THR A 310 20.83 3.97 4.30
N ARG A 311 20.98 3.49 3.07
CA ARG A 311 21.56 4.25 1.96
C ARG A 311 20.61 4.24 0.78
N VAL A 312 20.50 5.36 0.09
CA VAL A 312 19.75 5.47 -1.17
C VAL A 312 20.73 5.76 -2.29
N VAL A 313 20.64 4.97 -3.35
CA VAL A 313 21.47 5.10 -4.56
C VAL A 313 20.57 5.26 -5.77
N VAL A 314 20.86 6.24 -6.62
CA VAL A 314 20.28 6.28 -7.96
C VAL A 314 21.07 5.29 -8.80
N ILE A 315 20.34 4.47 -9.56
CA ILE A 315 20.91 3.50 -10.50
C ILE A 315 20.69 4.15 -11.86
N ASP A 316 21.78 4.59 -12.48
CA ASP A 316 21.72 5.04 -13.87
C ASP A 316 21.27 3.86 -14.71
N ASP A 317 20.14 4.00 -15.41
CA ASP A 317 19.74 3.09 -16.48
C ASP A 317 20.79 3.28 -17.59
N GLU A 318 21.93 2.58 -17.52
CA GLU A 318 22.70 2.26 -18.72
C GLU A 318 21.85 1.28 -19.54
N ALA A 319 20.94 1.86 -20.33
CA ALA A 319 20.30 1.20 -21.46
C ALA A 319 20.99 1.64 -22.76
#